data_AF-A0AA37TJU3-F1
#
_entry.id   AF-A0AA37TJU3-F1
#
_cell.length_a   1.000
_cell.length_b   1.000
_cell.length_c   1.000
_cell.angle_alpha   90.00
_cell.angle_beta   90.00
_cell.angle_gamma   90.00
#
_symmetry.space_group_name_H-M   'P 1'
#
loop_
_entity.id
_entity.type
_entity.pdbx_description
1 polymer ?
#
loop_
_entity_poly.entity_id
_entity_poly.type
_entity_poly.pdbx_seq_one_letter_code
_entity_poly.pdbx_strand_id
1 'polypeptide(L)'
;MLIELVPLDEGLHDGTAVGLLDGRPLVYVERRAHVDGRQYAHGDIADAFVEAVNVAATKILGPEWSKPLAQITGLNARTCNRDRIHRWGLPPWVLVLLARGAASEHPRALGHMLLAVASLRGGLAELKHGRDRVDVVVGKKARALVEDASELVEWARKQRRLPGSQDPETES
;
A
#
# COMPACT_ATOMS: atom_id res chain seq x y z
N MET A 1 0.03 24.58 -1.94
CA MET A 1 1.00 23.49 -2.11
C MET A 1 0.24 22.18 -1.99
N LEU A 2 0.25 21.40 -3.06
CA LEU A 2 -0.45 20.14 -3.21
C LEU A 2 0.57 19.07 -3.59
N ILE A 3 0.57 17.94 -2.88
CA ILE A 3 1.33 16.76 -3.26
C ILE A 3 0.35 15.68 -3.72
N GLU A 4 0.65 15.05 -4.85
CA GLU A 4 -0.10 13.93 -5.39
C GLU A 4 0.84 12.75 -5.57
N LEU A 5 0.57 11.64 -4.88
CA LEU A 5 1.31 10.40 -5.09
C LEU A 5 0.75 9.69 -6.32
N VAL A 6 1.46 9.80 -7.43
CA VAL A 6 1.12 9.19 -8.72
C VAL A 6 2.35 8.50 -9.29
N PRO A 7 2.20 7.36 -9.99
CA PRO A 7 3.33 6.69 -10.61
C PRO A 7 3.91 7.58 -11.71
N LEU A 8 5.23 7.76 -11.68
CA LEU A 8 6.01 8.40 -12.73
C LEU A 8 6.98 7.36 -13.32
N ASP A 9 7.36 7.56 -14.58
CA ASP A 9 8.27 6.65 -15.27
C ASP A 9 9.65 6.60 -14.58
N GLU A 10 10.15 5.38 -14.35
CA GLU A 10 11.46 5.18 -13.74
C GLU A 10 12.59 5.51 -14.73
N GLY A 11 13.72 5.99 -14.21
CA GLY A 11 14.93 6.25 -15.01
C GLY A 11 14.96 7.60 -15.74
N LEU A 12 13.91 8.42 -15.63
CA LEU A 12 13.89 9.79 -16.18
C LEU A 12 14.51 10.86 -15.27
N HIS A 13 14.86 10.48 -14.04
CA HIS A 13 15.32 11.40 -13.00
C HIS A 13 16.50 10.80 -12.23
N ASP A 14 17.40 11.65 -11.72
CA ASP A 14 18.57 11.26 -10.93
C ASP A 14 18.22 10.72 -9.51
N GLY A 15 16.95 10.40 -9.26
CA GLY A 15 16.44 9.95 -7.97
C GLY A 15 15.13 9.18 -8.08
N THR A 16 14.48 8.94 -6.94
CA THR A 16 13.21 8.23 -6.89
C THR A 16 12.06 9.19 -7.11
N ALA A 17 11.41 9.14 -8.27
CA ALA A 17 10.18 9.88 -8.53
C ALA A 17 9.01 9.27 -7.74
N VAL A 18 8.31 10.09 -6.95
CA VAL A 18 7.25 9.61 -6.03
C VAL A 18 5.87 10.19 -6.33
N GLY A 19 5.79 11.16 -7.24
CA GLY A 19 4.55 11.85 -7.56
C GLY A 19 4.79 13.27 -8.01
N LEU A 20 3.84 14.16 -7.73
CA LEU A 20 3.87 15.56 -8.14
C LEU A 20 3.81 16.49 -6.93
N LEU A 21 4.49 17.64 -7.02
CA LEU A 21 4.30 18.81 -6.16
C LEU A 21 3.81 19.96 -7.04
N ASP A 22 2.60 20.46 -6.79
CA ASP A 22 1.95 21.51 -7.58
C ASP A 22 2.00 21.22 -9.10
N GLY A 23 1.74 19.96 -9.48
CA GLY A 23 1.73 19.48 -10.86
C GLY A 23 3.10 19.15 -11.48
N ARG A 24 4.20 19.29 -10.73
CA ARG A 24 5.56 19.06 -11.23
C ARG A 24 6.20 17.84 -10.58
N PRO A 25 7.07 17.08 -11.27
CA PRO A 25 7.70 15.89 -10.71
C PRO A 25 8.38 16.15 -9.35
N LEU A 26 7.90 15.44 -8.34
CA LEU A 26 8.51 15.36 -7.02
C LEU A 26 9.44 14.16 -6.98
N VAL A 27 10.73 14.45 -6.90
CA VAL A 27 11.81 13.44 -6.93
C VAL A 27 12.57 13.48 -5.61
N TYR A 28 12.82 12.32 -5.02
CA TYR A 28 13.69 12.17 -3.87
C TYR A 28 15.08 11.73 -4.31
N VAL A 29 16.07 12.58 -4.07
CA VAL A 29 17.48 12.20 -4.15
C VAL A 29 17.92 11.93 -2.72
N GLU A 30 18.28 10.68 -2.44
CA GLU A 30 18.47 10.14 -1.10
C GLU A 30 17.24 10.34 -0.19
N ARG A 31 17.22 11.41 0.62
CA ARG A 31 16.13 11.77 1.55
C ARG A 31 15.64 13.21 1.38
N ARG A 32 16.02 13.87 0.29
CA ARG A 32 15.71 15.27 0.04
C ARG A 32 14.76 15.39 -1.14
N ALA A 33 13.65 16.08 -0.93
CA ALA A 33 12.66 16.38 -1.95
C ALA A 33 13.22 17.42 -2.94
N HIS A 34 13.07 17.14 -4.22
CA HIS A 34 13.46 18.01 -5.32
C HIS A 34 12.31 18.17 -6.32
N VAL A 35 12.14 19.38 -6.84
CA VAL A 35 11.21 19.74 -7.91
C VAL A 35 11.89 20.74 -8.81
N ASP A 36 11.96 20.47 -10.12
CA ASP A 36 12.67 21.30 -11.10
C ASP A 36 14.10 21.70 -10.66
N GLY A 37 14.83 20.76 -10.06
CA GLY A 37 16.18 21.00 -9.54
C GLY A 37 16.26 21.80 -8.24
N ARG A 38 15.14 22.34 -7.73
CA ARG A 38 15.08 23.01 -6.42
C ARG A 38 14.89 21.98 -5.31
N GLN A 39 15.74 22.02 -4.30
CA GLN A 39 15.59 21.25 -3.07
C GLN A 39 14.56 21.91 -2.12
N TYR A 40 13.73 21.09 -1.48
CA TYR A 40 12.77 21.48 -0.45
C TYR A 40 13.16 20.89 0.89
N ALA A 41 13.03 21.66 1.97
CA ALA A 41 13.11 21.11 3.31
C ALA A 41 11.82 20.33 3.63
N HIS A 42 11.92 19.21 4.35
CA HIS A 42 10.75 18.40 4.69
C HIS A 42 9.69 19.19 5.45
N GLY A 43 10.12 20.05 6.40
CA GLY A 43 9.21 20.89 7.17
C GLY A 43 8.37 21.83 6.32
N ASP A 44 8.89 22.28 5.17
CA ASP A 44 8.17 23.17 4.26
C ASP A 44 7.03 22.45 3.53
N ILE A 45 7.14 21.13 3.36
CA ILE A 45 6.18 20.29 2.60
C ILE A 45 5.38 19.33 3.48
N ALA A 46 5.63 19.30 4.80
CA ALA A 46 5.19 18.23 5.70
C ALA A 46 3.67 18.05 5.75
N ASP A 47 2.90 19.15 5.77
CA ASP A 47 1.44 19.08 5.82
C ASP A 47 0.86 18.48 4.53
N ALA A 48 1.27 19.00 3.38
CA ALA A 48 0.87 18.47 2.08
C ALA A 48 1.35 17.01 1.88
N PHE A 49 2.53 16.68 2.42
CA PHE A 49 3.09 15.33 2.34
C PHE A 49 2.25 14.33 3.12
N VAL A 50 1.89 14.64 4.37
CA VAL A 50 1.06 13.76 5.20
C VAL A 50 -0.32 13.58 4.59
N GLU A 51 -0.91 14.64 4.04
CA GLU A 51 -2.20 14.54 3.37
C GLU A 51 -2.14 13.67 2.12
N ALA A 52 -1.11 13.83 1.28
CA ALA A 52 -0.91 12.98 0.10
C ALA A 52 -0.75 11.50 0.47
N VAL A 53 0.03 11.21 1.52
CA VAL A 53 0.16 9.85 2.07
C VAL A 53 -1.19 9.35 2.59
N ASN A 54 -1.92 10.17 3.33
CA ASN A 54 -3.22 9.80 3.89
C ASN A 54 -4.23 9.46 2.78
N VAL A 55 -4.32 10.27 1.73
CA VAL A 55 -5.20 10.02 0.58
C VAL A 55 -4.82 8.71 -0.13
N ALA A 56 -3.55 8.53 -0.48
CA ALA A 56 -3.11 7.33 -1.19
C ALA A 56 -3.26 6.07 -0.34
N ALA A 57 -2.83 6.11 0.93
CA ALA A 57 -2.91 4.98 1.83
C ALA A 57 -4.37 4.64 2.18
N THR A 58 -5.27 5.62 2.30
CA THR A 58 -6.70 5.36 2.54
C THR A 58 -7.34 4.63 1.36
N LYS A 59 -7.02 5.00 0.12
CA LYS A 59 -7.52 4.31 -1.09
C LYS A 59 -7.15 2.83 -1.11
N ILE A 60 -5.94 2.49 -0.67
CA ILE A 60 -5.42 1.12 -0.69
C ILE A 60 -5.85 0.34 0.56
N LEU A 61 -5.60 0.90 1.74
CA LEU A 61 -5.59 0.22 3.03
C LEU A 61 -6.77 0.60 3.93
N GLY A 62 -7.58 1.57 3.53
CA GLY A 62 -8.72 2.08 4.30
C GLY A 62 -8.30 3.15 5.31
N PRO A 63 -9.24 3.69 6.11
CA PRO A 63 -8.98 4.83 6.99
C PRO A 63 -7.92 4.55 8.07
N GLU A 64 -7.85 3.29 8.53
CA GLU A 64 -6.89 2.83 9.55
C GLU A 64 -5.63 2.22 8.92
N TRP A 65 -4.98 2.95 8.02
CA TRP A 65 -3.92 2.42 7.15
C TRP A 65 -2.55 2.24 7.82
N SER A 66 -2.25 2.89 8.95
CA SER A 66 -0.89 2.89 9.55
C SER A 66 -0.38 1.48 9.87
N LYS A 67 -1.18 0.67 10.57
CA LYS A 67 -0.80 -0.71 10.94
C LYS A 67 -0.70 -1.63 9.71
N PRO A 68 -1.67 -1.66 8.78
CA PRO A 68 -1.53 -2.35 7.49
C PRO A 68 -0.27 -1.95 6.72
N LEU A 69 0.04 -0.65 6.66
CA LEU A 69 1.22 -0.15 5.95
C LEU A 69 2.51 -0.68 6.58
N ALA A 70 2.61 -0.64 7.90
CA ALA A 70 3.74 -1.20 8.64
C ALA A 70 3.93 -2.70 8.36
N GLN A 71 2.83 -3.46 8.33
CA GLN A 71 2.86 -4.89 8.03
C GLN A 71 3.35 -5.19 6.60
N ILE A 72 2.87 -4.44 5.60
CA ILE A 72 3.28 -4.64 4.20
C ILE A 72 4.75 -4.25 3.98
N THR A 73 5.18 -3.17 4.61
CA THR A 73 6.51 -2.58 4.40
C THR A 73 7.60 -3.16 5.30
N GLY A 74 7.22 -3.86 6.38
CA GLY A 74 8.14 -4.30 7.43
C GLY A 74 8.70 -3.15 8.27
N LEU A 75 8.18 -1.93 8.12
CA LEU A 75 8.55 -0.79 8.95
C LEU A 75 7.95 -0.92 10.35
N ASN A 76 8.56 -0.24 11.33
CA ASN A 76 7.96 -0.11 12.65
C ASN A 76 6.62 0.64 12.55
N ALA A 77 5.57 0.15 13.23
CA ALA A 77 4.25 0.78 13.24
C ALA A 77 4.28 2.27 13.61
N ARG A 78 5.18 2.65 14.54
CA ARG A 78 5.39 4.05 14.92
C ARG A 78 5.84 4.90 13.72
N THR A 79 6.69 4.36 12.84
CA THR A 79 7.17 5.06 11.64
C THR A 79 6.03 5.39 10.68
N CYS A 80 5.00 4.54 10.61
CA CYS A 80 3.84 4.73 9.75
C CYS A 80 2.77 5.66 10.34
N ASN A 81 2.91 6.10 11.59
CA ASN A 81 1.95 7.03 12.18
C ASN A 81 2.05 8.44 11.59
N ARG A 82 0.90 9.11 11.42
CA ARG A 82 0.80 10.46 10.84
C ARG A 82 1.80 11.44 11.46
N ASP A 83 1.89 11.53 12.78
CA ASP A 83 2.82 12.46 13.46
C ASP A 83 4.29 12.18 13.15
N ARG A 84 4.65 10.90 12.96
CA ARG A 84 6.03 10.53 12.62
C ARG A 84 6.34 10.82 11.18
N ILE A 85 5.38 10.58 10.29
CA ILE A 85 5.48 10.94 8.88
C ILE A 85 5.56 12.46 8.71
N HIS A 86 4.76 13.21 9.47
CA HIS A 86 4.82 14.67 9.51
C HIS A 86 6.23 15.16 9.85
N ARG A 87 6.84 14.57 10.89
CA ARG A 87 8.16 15.00 11.35
C ARG A 87 9.33 14.52 10.48
N TRP A 88 9.25 13.31 9.91
CA TRP A 88 10.42 12.63 9.33
C TRP A 88 10.23 12.12 7.90
N GLY A 89 9.02 12.22 7.37
CA GLY A 89 8.62 11.64 6.08
C GLY A 89 8.54 10.12 6.11
N LEU A 90 8.39 9.55 4.91
CA LEU A 90 8.50 8.12 4.64
C LEU A 90 9.67 7.84 3.68
N PRO A 91 10.22 6.62 3.68
CA PRO A 91 11.19 6.23 2.66
C PRO A 91 10.60 6.36 1.24
N PRO A 92 11.37 6.82 0.23
CA PRO A 92 10.85 7.02 -1.12
C PRO A 92 10.22 5.78 -1.75
N TRP A 93 10.76 4.58 -1.49
CA TRP A 93 10.20 3.33 -2.00
C TRP A 93 8.80 3.02 -1.43
N VAL A 94 8.47 3.48 -0.22
CA VAL A 94 7.11 3.37 0.34
C VAL A 94 6.16 4.30 -0.41
N LEU A 95 6.63 5.50 -0.76
CA LEU A 95 5.84 6.46 -1.53
C LEU A 95 5.55 5.92 -2.93
N VAL A 96 6.54 5.28 -3.59
CA VAL A 96 6.33 4.59 -4.87
C VAL A 96 5.31 3.46 -4.74
N LEU A 97 5.38 2.66 -3.67
CA LEU A 97 4.37 1.62 -3.39
C LEU A 97 2.97 2.22 -3.25
N LEU A 98 2.81 3.33 -2.53
CA LEU A 98 1.54 4.02 -2.36
C LEU A 98 1.05 4.63 -3.69
N ALA A 99 1.93 5.27 -4.46
CA ALA A 99 1.61 5.85 -5.75
C ALA A 99 1.09 4.78 -6.73
N ARG A 100 1.83 3.68 -6.88
CA ARG A 100 1.42 2.54 -7.74
C ARG A 100 0.14 1.88 -7.25
N GLY A 101 0.03 1.66 -5.93
CA GLY A 101 -1.14 1.02 -5.35
C GLY A 101 -2.41 1.85 -5.53
N ALA A 102 -2.31 3.17 -5.34
CA ALA A 102 -3.44 4.09 -5.44
C ALA A 102 -3.89 4.33 -6.89
N ALA A 103 -2.98 4.14 -7.86
CA ALA A 103 -3.26 4.24 -9.30
C ALA A 103 -3.78 2.93 -9.93
N SER A 104 -3.85 1.83 -9.18
CA SER A 104 -4.44 0.57 -9.64
C SER A 104 -5.93 0.75 -10.00
N GLU A 105 -6.44 -0.07 -10.92
CA GLU A 105 -7.88 -0.11 -11.26
C GLU A 105 -8.76 -0.45 -10.04
N HIS A 106 -8.23 -1.28 -9.13
CA HIS A 106 -8.92 -1.70 -7.91
C HIS A 106 -8.01 -1.54 -6.68
N PRO A 107 -7.71 -0.30 -6.22
CA PRO A 107 -6.73 -0.03 -5.18
C PRO A 107 -7.04 -0.77 -3.88
N ARG A 108 -8.33 -0.83 -3.51
CA ARG A 108 -8.77 -1.48 -2.27
C ARG A 108 -8.56 -3.00 -2.31
N ALA A 109 -8.92 -3.63 -3.43
CA ALA A 109 -8.68 -5.06 -3.63
C ALA A 109 -7.19 -5.39 -3.62
N LEU A 110 -6.36 -4.57 -4.29
CA LEU A 110 -4.91 -4.68 -4.25
C LEU A 110 -4.37 -4.57 -2.81
N GLY A 111 -4.89 -3.64 -2.01
CA GLY A 111 -4.53 -3.50 -0.60
C GLY A 111 -4.79 -4.77 0.22
N HIS A 112 -5.93 -5.43 0.01
CA HIS A 112 -6.21 -6.73 0.64
C HIS A 112 -5.22 -7.81 0.20
N MET A 113 -4.85 -7.84 -1.08
CA MET A 113 -3.86 -8.79 -1.60
C MET A 113 -2.45 -8.54 -1.05
N LEU A 114 -2.04 -7.28 -0.92
CA LEU A 114 -0.75 -6.92 -0.30
C LEU A 114 -0.68 -7.42 1.14
N LEU A 115 -1.75 -7.25 1.92
CA LEU A 115 -1.82 -7.76 3.30
C LEU A 115 -1.81 -9.29 3.37
N ALA A 116 -2.52 -9.96 2.47
CA ALA A 116 -2.51 -11.42 2.39
C ALA A 116 -1.08 -11.93 2.10
N VAL A 117 -0.39 -11.34 1.12
CA VAL A 117 1.00 -11.68 0.77
C VAL A 117 1.95 -11.41 1.94
N ALA A 118 1.82 -10.26 2.61
CA ALA A 118 2.63 -9.93 3.78
C ALA A 118 2.40 -10.91 4.94
N SER A 119 1.16 -11.33 5.17
CA SER A 119 0.81 -12.31 6.21
C SER A 119 1.41 -13.69 5.90
N LEU A 120 1.37 -14.12 4.63
CA LEU A 120 2.01 -15.37 4.20
C LEU A 120 3.53 -15.34 4.39
N ARG A 121 4.17 -14.20 4.07
CA ARG A 121 5.61 -14.00 4.32
C ARG A 121 5.94 -14.15 5.81
N GLY A 122 5.17 -13.48 6.68
CA GLY A 122 5.35 -13.54 8.13
C GLY A 122 5.26 -14.97 8.66
N GLY A 123 4.15 -15.67 8.36
CA GLY A 123 3.95 -17.05 8.82
C GLY A 123 4.97 -18.05 8.26
N LEU A 124 5.48 -17.84 7.05
CA LEU A 124 6.51 -18.72 6.46
C LEU A 124 7.91 -18.45 7.01
N ALA A 125 8.24 -17.21 7.35
CA ALA A 125 9.50 -16.86 7.99
C ALA A 125 9.61 -17.48 9.40
N GLU A 126 8.50 -17.57 10.12
CA GLU A 126 8.43 -18.25 11.43
C GLU A 126 8.65 -19.77 11.32
N LEU A 127 8.35 -20.38 10.16
CA LEU A 127 8.41 -21.83 9.95
C LEU A 127 9.75 -22.36 9.40
N LYS A 128 10.68 -21.54 8.88
CA LYS A 128 11.91 -22.04 8.20
C LYS A 128 13.17 -21.18 8.39
N HIS A 129 14.30 -21.83 8.72
CA HIS A 129 15.67 -21.27 8.76
C HIS A 129 16.31 -21.05 7.36
N GLY A 130 15.69 -20.28 6.47
CA GLY A 130 16.33 -19.95 5.18
C GLY A 130 15.55 -18.96 4.33
N ARG A 131 16.03 -17.70 4.26
CA ARG A 131 15.38 -16.58 3.56
C ARG A 131 15.25 -16.81 2.05
N ASP A 132 16.21 -17.49 1.44
CA ASP A 132 16.34 -17.54 -0.03
C ASP A 132 15.27 -18.37 -0.76
N ARG A 133 14.45 -19.17 -0.04
CA ARG A 133 13.34 -19.94 -0.62
C ARG A 133 11.96 -19.38 -0.28
N VAL A 134 11.86 -18.34 0.53
CA VAL A 134 10.57 -17.83 1.04
C VAL A 134 9.79 -17.15 -0.09
N ASP A 135 10.42 -16.30 -0.90
CA ASP A 135 9.71 -15.50 -1.90
C ASP A 135 9.05 -16.32 -3.01
N VAL A 136 9.73 -17.35 -3.53
CA VAL A 136 9.16 -18.25 -4.56
C VAL A 136 7.98 -19.04 -4.00
N VAL A 137 8.07 -19.47 -2.75
CA VAL A 137 7.00 -20.21 -2.08
C VAL A 137 5.80 -19.30 -1.79
N VAL A 138 6.04 -18.08 -1.32
CA VAL A 138 5.00 -17.07 -1.08
C VAL A 138 4.24 -16.78 -2.36
N GLY A 139 4.94 -16.53 -3.48
CA GLY A 139 4.30 -16.23 -4.75
C GLY A 139 3.40 -17.36 -5.25
N LYS A 140 3.86 -18.61 -5.15
CA LYS A 140 3.04 -19.79 -5.51
C LYS A 140 1.83 -19.96 -4.59
N LYS A 141 2.01 -19.83 -3.28
CA LYS A 141 0.92 -19.95 -2.30
C LYS A 141 -0.12 -18.84 -2.43
N ALA A 142 0.32 -17.61 -2.70
CA ALA A 142 -0.58 -16.48 -2.88
C ALA A 142 -1.52 -16.69 -4.08
N ARG A 143 -1.01 -17.21 -5.22
CA ARG A 143 -1.84 -17.51 -6.38
C ARG A 143 -2.89 -18.58 -6.09
N ALA A 144 -2.48 -19.70 -5.48
CA ALA A 144 -3.40 -20.77 -5.11
C ALA A 144 -4.50 -20.27 -4.15
N LEU A 145 -4.14 -19.44 -3.16
CA LEU A 145 -5.12 -18.88 -2.22
C LEU A 145 -6.12 -17.91 -2.86
N VAL A 146 -5.76 -17.24 -3.95
CA VAL A 146 -6.71 -16.41 -4.71
C VAL A 146 -7.75 -17.29 -5.40
N GLU A 147 -7.34 -18.41 -5.98
CA GLU A 147 -8.24 -19.39 -6.59
C GLU A 147 -9.19 -19.99 -5.52
N ASP A 148 -8.64 -20.50 -4.41
CA ASP A 148 -9.42 -21.04 -3.28
C ASP A 148 -10.42 -20.01 -2.74
N ALA A 149 -10.00 -18.74 -2.57
CA ALA A 149 -10.86 -17.68 -2.08
C ALA A 149 -12.02 -17.38 -3.07
N SER A 150 -11.76 -17.44 -4.37
CA SER A 150 -12.79 -17.26 -5.40
C SER A 150 -13.83 -18.38 -5.32
N GLU A 151 -13.38 -19.63 -5.22
CA GLU A 151 -14.27 -20.80 -5.07
C GLU A 151 -15.13 -20.71 -3.81
N LEU A 152 -14.54 -20.30 -2.68
CA LEU A 152 -15.27 -20.09 -1.43
C LEU A 152 -16.33 -19.00 -1.53
N VAL A 153 -16.03 -17.89 -2.20
CA VAL A 153 -17.01 -16.81 -2.45
C VAL A 153 -18.15 -17.30 -3.33
N GLU A 154 -17.86 -18.05 -4.39
CA GLU A 154 -18.88 -18.64 -5.26
C GLU A 154 -19.76 -19.64 -4.51
N TRP A 155 -19.15 -20.53 -3.72
CA TRP A 155 -19.87 -21.48 -2.89
C TRP A 155 -20.79 -20.75 -1.91
N ALA A 156 -20.30 -19.74 -1.19
CA ALA A 156 -21.10 -18.97 -0.23
C ALA A 156 -22.29 -18.28 -0.92
N ARG A 157 -22.08 -17.72 -2.11
CA ARG A 157 -23.16 -17.11 -2.93
C ARG A 157 -24.17 -18.14 -3.42
N LYS A 158 -23.75 -19.37 -3.74
CA LYS A 158 -24.66 -20.47 -4.09
C LYS A 158 -25.50 -20.89 -2.89
N GLN A 159 -24.90 -21.03 -1.70
CA GLN A 159 -25.63 -21.40 -0.48
C GLN A 159 -26.72 -20.39 -0.12
N ARG A 160 -26.45 -19.09 -0.24
CA ARG A 160 -27.44 -18.02 -0.01
C ARG A 160 -28.68 -18.10 -0.94
N ARG A 161 -28.54 -18.71 -2.12
CA ARG A 161 -29.62 -18.76 -3.12
C ARG A 161 -30.49 -20.02 -3.01
N LEU A 162 -30.19 -20.93 -2.07
CA LEU A 162 -30.96 -22.17 -1.91
C LEU A 162 -32.28 -21.89 -1.17
N PRO A 163 -33.42 -22.43 -1.64
CA PRO A 163 -34.71 -22.25 -0.97
C PRO A 163 -34.65 -22.83 0.45
N GLY A 164 -34.91 -21.99 1.46
CA GLY A 164 -34.85 -22.35 2.88
C GLY A 164 -33.70 -21.71 3.66
N SER A 165 -32.75 -21.02 3.02
CA SER A 165 -31.86 -20.11 3.73
C SER A 165 -32.67 -18.88 4.16
N GLN A 166 -32.91 -18.70 5.46
CA GLN A 166 -33.48 -17.47 6.00
C GLN A 166 -32.48 -16.33 5.72
N ASP A 167 -32.70 -15.57 4.64
CA ASP A 167 -32.09 -14.24 4.50
C ASP A 167 -32.76 -13.38 5.60
N PRO A 168 -32.02 -12.82 6.57
CA PRO A 168 -32.59 -11.81 7.45
C PRO A 168 -32.90 -10.61 6.56
N GLU A 169 -34.18 -10.44 6.24
CA GLU A 169 -34.69 -9.26 5.57
C GLU A 169 -34.21 -8.02 6.34
N THR A 170 -33.54 -7.14 5.61
CA THR A 170 -33.32 -5.75 5.97
C THR A 170 -34.66 -5.08 6.24
N GLU A 171 -35.05 -5.01 7.51
CA GLU A 171 -35.88 -3.91 8.01
C GLU A 171 -34.97 -2.70 8.22
N SER A 172 -35.01 -1.76 7.28
CA SER A 172 -34.62 -0.35 7.46
C SER A 172 -35.34 0.51 6.43
#